data_AF-A0A1G7ZF06-F1
#
_entry.id   AF-A0A1G7ZF06-F1
#
_cell.length_a   1.000
_cell.length_b   1.000
_cell.length_c   1.000
_cell.angle_alpha   90.00
_cell.angle_beta   90.00
_cell.angle_gamma   90.00
#
_symmetry.space_group_name_H-M   'P 1'
#
loop_
_entity.id
_entity.type
_entity.pdbx_description
1 polymer ?
#
loop_
_entity_poly.entity_id
_entity_poly.type
_entity_poly.pdbx_seq_one_letter_code
_entity_poly.pdbx_strand_id
1 'polypeptide(L)'
;MFVRPLSMEEGRKLQRITRTAKDPVRLRRAIVVMMSGQGQSVPDITSLMRVGEDYVRDVIHAFNERGFDALDPKWGGGPSGGDQ
;
A
#
# COMPACT_ATOMS: atom_id res chain seq x y z
N MET A 1 -12.28 -2.21 -4.67
CA MET A 1 -11.92 -1.73 -3.32
C MET A 1 -10.89 -0.63 -3.48
N PHE A 2 -11.04 0.48 -2.74
CA PHE A 2 -10.10 1.59 -2.79
C PHE A 2 -9.73 2.03 -1.38
N VAL A 3 -8.62 2.76 -1.27
CA VAL A 3 -8.32 3.50 -0.05
C VAL A 3 -9.40 4.56 0.19
N ARG A 4 -9.69 4.86 1.46
CA ARG A 4 -10.53 6.00 1.84
C ARG A 4 -9.95 7.29 1.24
N PRO A 5 -10.77 8.33 1.04
CA PRO A 5 -10.28 9.62 0.57
C PRO A 5 -9.07 10.08 1.39
N LEU A 6 -7.99 10.40 0.69
CA LEU A 6 -6.76 10.89 1.27
C LEU A 6 -6.80 12.41 1.33
N SER A 7 -6.43 12.99 2.47
CA SER A 7 -6.23 14.44 2.53
C SER A 7 -5.00 14.85 1.72
N MET A 8 -4.90 16.14 1.38
CA MET A 8 -3.70 16.70 0.74
C MET A 8 -2.42 16.44 1.54
N GLU A 9 -2.51 16.48 2.88
CA GLU A 9 -1.37 16.22 3.76
C GLU A 9 -0.96 14.74 3.71
N GLU A 10 -1.94 13.83 3.72
CA GLU A 10 -1.69 12.40 3.59
C GLU A 10 -1.08 12.06 2.23
N GLY A 11 -1.58 12.66 1.15
CA GLY A 11 -1.01 12.52 -0.19
C GLY A 11 0.46 12.98 -0.26
N ARG A 12 0.78 14.14 0.33
CA ARG A 12 2.18 14.63 0.42
C ARG A 12 3.05 13.70 1.25
N LYS A 13 2.54 13.17 2.36
CA LYS A 13 3.26 12.23 3.22
C LYS A 13 3.54 10.91 2.49
N LEU A 14 2.57 10.36 1.75
CA LEU A 14 2.76 9.19 0.90
C LEU A 14 3.83 9.44 -0.17
N GLN A 15 3.78 10.57 -0.87
CA GLN A 15 4.81 10.95 -1.85
C GLN A 15 6.20 11.07 -1.25
N ARG A 16 6.32 11.57 -0.01
CA ARG A 16 7.61 11.60 0.68
C ARG A 16 8.08 10.18 0.98
N ILE A 17 7.21 9.31 1.50
CA ILE A 17 7.56 7.92 1.84
C ILE A 17 8.01 7.15 0.61
N THR A 18 7.32 7.25 -0.52
CA THR A 18 7.71 6.52 -1.75
C THR A 18 9.07 6.97 -2.29
N ARG A 19 9.54 8.17 -1.93
CA ARG A 19 10.84 8.71 -2.33
C ARG A 19 11.97 8.44 -1.34
N THR A 20 11.66 8.22 -0.05
CA THR A 20 12.69 8.15 1.02
C THR A 20 12.70 6.85 1.81
N ALA A 21 11.69 6.00 1.67
CA ALA A 21 11.61 4.73 2.39
C ALA A 21 12.79 3.82 2.01
N LYS A 22 13.58 3.43 3.02
CA LYS A 22 14.65 2.45 2.89
C LYS A 22 14.15 1.01 3.02
N ASP A 23 13.06 0.82 3.75
CA ASP A 23 12.44 -0.48 3.96
C ASP A 23 11.57 -0.84 2.75
N PRO A 24 11.83 -1.99 2.08
CA PRO A 24 11.14 -2.36 0.86
C PRO A 24 9.66 -2.68 1.09
N VAL A 25 9.29 -3.19 2.28
CA VAL A 25 7.90 -3.49 2.63
C VAL A 25 7.13 -2.19 2.76
N ARG A 26 7.66 -1.23 3.51
CA ARG A 26 7.08 0.11 3.68
C ARG A 26 6.94 0.84 2.36
N LEU A 27 7.96 0.77 1.50
CA LEU A 27 7.92 1.34 0.15
C LEU A 27 6.80 0.72 -0.68
N ARG A 28 6.76 -0.62 -0.77
CA ARG A 28 5.77 -1.33 -1.59
C ARG A 28 4.34 -1.05 -1.13
N ARG A 29 4.09 -1.08 0.19
CA ARG A 29 2.77 -0.75 0.77
C ARG A 29 2.38 0.70 0.48
N ALA A 30 3.32 1.65 0.57
CA ALA A 30 3.05 3.05 0.25
C ALA A 30 2.69 3.27 -1.22
N ILE A 31 3.32 2.54 -2.15
CA ILE A 31 3.01 2.59 -3.58
C ILE A 31 1.58 2.07 -3.84
N VAL A 32 1.19 0.95 -3.24
CA VAL A 32 -0.17 0.40 -3.34
C VAL A 32 -1.22 1.43 -2.91
N VAL A 33 -1.02 2.05 -1.74
CA VAL A 33 -1.95 3.06 -1.21
C VAL A 33 -2.00 4.29 -2.11
N MET A 34 -0.85 4.74 -2.62
CA MET A 34 -0.78 5.87 -3.55
C MET A 34 -1.54 5.61 -4.84
N MET A 35 -1.31 4.46 -5.49
CA MET A 35 -2.00 4.08 -6.73
C MET A 35 -3.51 3.96 -6.51
N SER A 36 -3.93 3.31 -5.41
CA SER A 36 -5.34 3.19 -5.06
C SER A 36 -5.99 4.56 -4.83
N GLY A 37 -5.29 5.47 -4.14
CA GLY A 37 -5.75 6.85 -3.91
C GLY A 37 -5.80 7.71 -5.19
N GLN A 38 -5.07 7.32 -6.23
CA GLN A 38 -5.15 7.91 -7.58
C GLN A 38 -6.24 7.27 -8.45
N GLY A 39 -7.00 6.32 -7.92
CA GLY A 39 -8.10 5.65 -8.62
C GLY A 39 -7.67 4.43 -9.44
N GLN A 40 -6.45 3.91 -9.27
CA GLN A 40 -6.07 2.63 -9.86
C GLN A 40 -6.80 1.49 -9.16
N SER A 41 -7.40 0.60 -9.94
CA SER A 41 -8.14 -0.53 -9.40
C SER A 41 -7.18 -1.60 -8.87
N VAL A 42 -7.68 -2.49 -8.01
CA VAL A 42 -6.90 -3.63 -7.50
C VAL A 42 -6.26 -4.46 -8.64
N PRO A 43 -6.97 -4.87 -9.70
CA PRO A 43 -6.35 -5.62 -10.80
C PRO A 43 -5.32 -4.82 -11.61
N ASP A 44 -5.46 -3.48 -11.70
CA ASP A 44 -4.43 -2.65 -12.34
C ASP A 44 -3.15 -2.65 -11.50
N ILE A 45 -3.29 -2.51 -10.18
CA ILE A 45 -2.17 -2.48 -9.25
C ILE A 45 -1.44 -3.83 -9.22
N THR A 46 -2.17 -4.95 -9.20
CA THR A 46 -1.56 -6.29 -9.24
C THR A 46 -0.77 -6.50 -10.52
N SER A 47 -1.29 -6.06 -11.67
CA SER A 47 -0.62 -6.12 -12.97
C SER A 47 0.65 -5.25 -13.01
N LEU A 48 0.54 -3.99 -12.58
CA LEU A 48 1.64 -3.02 -12.60
C LEU A 48 2.78 -3.40 -11.64
N MET A 49 2.44 -3.91 -10.45
CA MET A 49 3.41 -4.21 -9.40
C MET A 49 3.84 -5.68 -9.35
N ARG A 50 3.20 -6.56 -10.11
CA ARG A 50 3.39 -8.03 -10.08
C ARG A 50 3.30 -8.57 -8.65
N VAL A 51 2.16 -8.30 -8.01
CA VAL A 51 1.85 -8.75 -6.64
C VAL A 51 0.49 -9.43 -6.61
N GLY A 52 0.26 -10.26 -5.60
CA GLY A 52 -1.03 -10.93 -5.40
C GLY A 52 -2.17 -9.94 -5.11
N GLU A 53 -3.37 -10.30 -5.55
CA GLU A 53 -4.59 -9.53 -5.30
C GLU A 53 -4.92 -9.41 -3.81
N ASP A 54 -4.77 -10.51 -3.06
CA ASP A 54 -5.01 -10.53 -1.61
C ASP A 54 -4.08 -9.56 -0.88
N TYR A 55 -2.80 -9.51 -1.26
CA TYR A 55 -1.86 -8.53 -0.72
C TYR A 55 -2.31 -7.08 -0.93
N VAL A 56 -2.77 -6.74 -2.14
CA VAL A 56 -3.25 -5.38 -2.43
C VAL A 56 -4.49 -5.05 -1.60
N ARG A 57 -5.44 -5.99 -1.50
CA ARG A 57 -6.67 -5.83 -0.70
C ARG A 57 -6.34 -5.65 0.77
N ASP A 58 -5.44 -6.46 1.31
CA ASP A 58 -4.99 -6.39 2.71
C ASP A 58 -4.35 -5.04 3.03
N VAL A 59 -3.46 -4.55 2.15
CA VAL A 59 -2.81 -3.24 2.33
C VAL A 59 -3.83 -2.11 2.31
N ILE A 60 -4.78 -2.13 1.38
CA ILE A 60 -5.84 -1.12 1.30
C ILE A 60 -6.73 -1.19 2.55
N HIS A 61 -7.09 -2.39 3.00
CA HIS A 61 -7.92 -2.59 4.18
C HIS A 61 -7.25 -2.02 5.42
N ALA A 62 -6.00 -2.42 5.68
CA ALA A 62 -5.28 -1.99 6.86
C ALA A 62 -4.96 -0.50 6.86
N PHE A 63 -4.67 0.10 5.70
CA PHE A 63 -4.52 1.53 5.63
C PHE A 63 -5.83 2.26 5.93
N ASN A 64 -6.98 1.74 5.48
CA ASN A 64 -8.27 2.32 5.80
C ASN A 64 -8.58 2.28 7.30
N GLU A 65 -8.18 1.20 7.99
CA GLU A 65 -8.39 1.04 9.43
C GLU A 65 -7.39 1.85 10.27
N ARG A 66 -6.10 1.86 9.90
CA ARG A 66 -4.99 2.30 10.78
C ARG A 66 -4.17 3.44 10.21
N GLY A 67 -4.43 3.84 8.96
CA GLY A 67 -3.65 4.85 8.26
C GLY A 67 -2.19 4.43 8.06
N PHE A 68 -1.27 5.36 8.30
CA PHE A 68 0.16 5.17 8.00
C PHE A 68 0.84 4.05 8.81
N ASP A 69 0.28 3.65 9.95
CA ASP A 69 0.83 2.56 10.76
C ASP A 69 0.74 1.20 10.02
N ALA A 70 -0.18 1.07 9.06
CA ALA A 70 -0.28 -0.12 8.19
C ALA A 70 0.90 -0.24 7.22
N LEU A 71 1.68 0.83 6.99
CA LEU A 71 2.82 0.77 6.10
C LEU A 71 4.05 0.15 6.76
N ASP A 72 4.11 0.12 8.09
CA ASP A 72 5.27 -0.41 8.80
C ASP A 72 5.33 -1.95 8.67
N PRO A 73 6.53 -2.53 8.48
CA PRO A 73 6.69 -3.98 8.25
C PRO A 73 6.20 -4.85 9.41
N LYS A 74 5.99 -4.24 10.58
CA LYS A 74 5.47 -4.88 11.78
C LYS A 74 3.95 -5.13 11.72
N TRP A 75 3.26 -4.56 10.73
CA TRP A 75 1.83 -4.78 10.52
C TRP A 75 1.58 -6.14 9.84
N GLY A 76 0.78 -6.99 10.54
CA GLY A 76 0.25 -8.27 10.05
C GLY A 76 1.32 -9.35 9.99
N GLY A 77 1.22 -10.37 10.84
CA GLY A 77 2.29 -11.30 11.15
C GLY A 77 2.91 -12.04 9.96
N GLY A 78 4.25 -12.09 9.94
CA GLY A 78 5.06 -13.13 9.32
C GLY A 78 5.04 -13.20 7.77
N PRO A 79 6.08 -13.80 7.17
CA PRO A 79 6.20 -13.90 5.72
C PRO A 79 5.19 -14.91 5.19
N SER A 80 4.04 -14.43 4.72
CA SER A 80 3.24 -15.20 3.76
C SER A 80 3.92 -15.02 2.40
N GLY A 81 4.84 -15.94 2.11
CA GLY A 81 5.44 -16.09 0.80
C GLY A 81 4.37 -16.35 -0.25
N GLY A 82 4.66 -15.90 -1.46
CA GLY A 82 3.84 -16.08 -2.64
C GLY A 82 4.60 -15.50 -3.82
N ASP A 83 5.73 -16.12 -4.13
CA ASP A 83 6.21 -16.20 -5.52
C ASP A 83 5.05 -16.72 -6.37
N GLN A 84 4.65 -15.93 -7.36
CA GLN A 84 4.05 -16.40 -8.61
C GLN A 84 4.16 -15.29 -9.67
#